data_AF-A0AA91DI85-F1
#
_entry.id   AF-A0AA91DI85-F1
#
_cell.length_a   1.000
_cell.length_b   1.000
_cell.length_c   1.000
_cell.angle_alpha   90.00
_cell.angle_beta   90.00
_cell.angle_gamma   90.00
#
_symmetry.space_group_name_H-M   'P 1'
#
loop_
_entity.id
_entity.type
_entity.pdbx_description
1 polymer ?
#
loop_
_entity_poly.entity_id
_entity_poly.type
_entity_poly.pdbx_seq_one_letter_code
_entity_poly.pdbx_strand_id
1 'polypeptide(L)'
;MEEGEVPRPPPKPSPTPDEQSVAKANEAIAIRPKRGRLTLLSRRIYNALLYHSQRQGVDEPVYKLALSELIGDARFNSNNTELLKSHLRDMQATTIEWSTSGTGLKRWVSSQLLGTVTIEEQGRGRPCTITWRYPEEIRERLVRPHQYTRVLLEISGQMRSYPAAVLYEIGARYLTSPSRLSMREDVLWWAAVLTGRSDITEVDYRFLKRDVISKALAEIEALCEDFSLELIEHKRGRRIEEIQFRVVPKLQQRLGAADDPARNVFDLELVGKLIALGLKQDEAQDLYATTDEGQLRGTIEHVEQRLRSQTLPALKSAAAYFKDALKKGYAGVKGEEAAAPPSLPSPSRGKQAAAPAGEDRMHRIRELWENDRMQKAKSLYLEMPEAMQAEMRSRFEAERLAQIAAPIARAWRRDGPASRIAATTFHRWLAQVTWPEAPSDRVLLDFALAQGVAGM
;
A
#
# COMPACT_ATOMS: atom_id res chain seq x y z
N MET A 1 52.33 34.78 19.90
CA MET A 1 50.89 34.47 19.95
C MET A 1 50.52 34.03 18.54
N GLU A 2 50.67 32.73 18.26
CA GLU A 2 50.23 32.12 17.02
C GLU A 2 48.86 31.49 17.28
N GLU A 3 47.85 31.96 16.56
CA GLU A 3 46.50 31.39 16.58
C GLU A 3 46.52 30.04 15.86
N GLY A 4 46.20 28.98 16.59
CA GLY A 4 46.10 27.63 16.04
C GLY A 4 44.89 27.48 15.14
N GLU A 5 45.14 27.19 13.87
CA GLU A 5 44.14 26.86 12.86
C GLU A 5 43.52 25.48 13.18
N VAL A 6 42.23 25.46 13.52
CA VAL A 6 41.47 24.23 13.77
C VAL A 6 41.13 23.58 12.42
N PRO A 7 41.51 22.32 12.15
CA PRO A 7 41.22 21.68 10.87
C PRO A 7 39.71 21.41 10.73
N ARG A 8 39.13 21.83 9.60
CA ARG A 8 37.73 21.55 9.28
C ARG A 8 37.51 20.04 9.16
N PRO A 9 36.43 19.49 9.74
CA PRO A 9 36.13 18.07 9.59
C PRO A 9 35.88 17.73 8.12
N PRO A 10 36.27 16.53 7.66
CA PRO A 10 36.06 16.11 6.28
C PRO A 10 34.57 16.13 5.93
N PRO A 11 34.19 16.42 4.67
CA PRO A 11 32.81 16.33 4.24
C PRO A 11 32.29 14.91 4.49
N LYS A 12 31.17 14.81 5.22
CA LYS A 12 30.53 13.51 5.48
C LYS A 12 30.26 12.80 4.14
N PRO A 13 30.54 11.49 4.03
CA PRO A 13 30.18 10.74 2.84
C PRO A 13 28.68 10.91 2.56
N SER A 14 28.32 11.03 1.29
CA SER A 14 26.93 11.00 0.85
C SER A 14 26.30 9.69 1.36
N PRO A 15 25.14 9.74 2.02
CA PRO A 15 24.47 8.52 2.49
C PRO A 15 24.27 7.57 1.32
N THR A 16 24.39 6.27 1.56
CA THR A 16 24.01 5.26 0.57
C THR A 16 22.54 5.48 0.19
N PRO A 17 22.11 5.09 -1.03
CA PRO A 17 20.71 5.22 -1.46
C PRO A 17 19.72 4.65 -0.43
N ASP A 18 20.10 3.57 0.24
CA ASP A 18 19.34 2.85 1.29
C ASP A 18 19.20 3.64 2.61
N GLU A 19 19.95 4.73 2.80
CA GLU A 19 19.91 5.54 4.02
C GLU A 19 19.23 6.90 3.86
N GLN A 20 18.82 7.26 2.64
CA GLN A 20 18.17 8.55 2.39
C GLN A 20 16.85 8.64 3.14
N SER A 21 16.79 9.53 4.12
CA SER A 21 15.62 9.72 4.97
C SER A 21 15.29 11.19 5.15
N VAL A 22 13.99 11.47 5.28
CA VAL A 22 13.45 12.79 5.57
C VAL A 22 12.90 12.79 6.99
N ALA A 23 13.22 13.83 7.75
CA ALA A 23 12.61 14.09 9.04
C ALA A 23 11.31 14.87 8.83
N LYS A 24 10.16 14.21 8.73
CA LYS A 24 8.88 14.93 8.54
C LYS A 24 8.31 15.33 9.90
N ALA A 25 7.95 16.59 10.07
CA ALA A 25 7.18 17.03 11.23
C ALA A 25 5.95 16.12 11.41
N ASN A 26 5.62 15.76 12.65
CA ASN A 26 4.51 14.85 12.92
C ASN A 26 3.17 15.40 12.39
N GLU A 27 2.98 16.71 12.43
CA GLU A 27 1.82 17.42 11.87
C GLU A 27 1.78 17.39 10.33
N ALA A 28 2.92 17.16 9.68
CA ALA A 28 3.04 16.99 8.23
C ALA A 28 2.90 15.52 7.78
N ILE A 29 2.61 14.60 8.71
CA ILE A 29 2.18 13.23 8.40
C ILE A 29 0.65 13.21 8.28
N ALA A 30 0.14 12.42 7.33
CA ALA A 30 -1.30 12.30 7.07
C ALA A 30 -2.01 13.63 6.73
N ILE A 31 -1.35 14.48 5.94
CA ILE A 31 -1.89 15.76 5.46
C ILE A 31 -3.24 15.54 4.75
N ARG A 32 -4.28 16.22 5.24
CA ARG A 32 -5.56 16.36 4.57
C ARG A 32 -5.56 17.63 3.72
N PRO A 33 -5.61 17.56 2.38
CA PRO A 33 -5.76 18.74 1.56
C PRO A 33 -7.13 19.38 1.82
N LYS A 34 -7.15 20.69 2.05
CA LYS A 34 -8.40 21.46 2.20
C LYS A 34 -8.92 22.00 0.87
N ARG A 35 -8.04 22.16 -0.11
CA ARG A 35 -8.36 22.48 -1.49
C ARG A 35 -7.42 21.72 -2.41
N GLY A 36 -7.93 21.25 -3.54
CA GLY A 36 -7.13 20.55 -4.55
C GLY A 36 -6.95 19.06 -4.27
N ARG A 37 -5.95 18.48 -4.92
CA ARG A 37 -5.65 17.05 -4.85
C ARG A 37 -4.15 16.81 -4.71
N LEU A 38 -3.78 15.90 -3.84
CA LEU A 38 -2.42 15.39 -3.72
C LEU A 38 -2.32 14.02 -4.37
N THR A 39 -1.41 13.92 -5.33
CA THR A 39 -1.10 12.66 -6.02
C THR A 39 0.13 11.99 -5.41
N LEU A 40 0.35 10.71 -5.75
CA LEU A 40 1.57 10.00 -5.32
C LEU A 40 2.83 10.72 -5.82
N LEU A 41 2.82 11.17 -7.08
CA LEU A 41 3.96 11.89 -7.65
C LEU A 41 4.18 13.25 -6.97
N SER A 42 3.11 14.01 -6.71
CA SER A 42 3.20 15.24 -5.90
C SER A 42 3.86 14.98 -4.55
N ARG A 43 3.50 13.87 -3.87
CA ARG A 43 4.09 13.49 -2.57
C ARG A 43 5.56 13.12 -2.68
N ARG A 44 5.97 12.39 -3.74
CA ARG A 44 7.37 12.06 -4.01
C ARG A 44 8.20 13.31 -4.27
N ILE A 45 7.73 14.19 -5.14
CA ILE A 45 8.37 15.49 -5.42
C ILE A 45 8.48 16.28 -4.11
N TYR A 46 7.41 16.39 -3.33
CA TYR A 46 7.42 17.11 -2.07
C TYR A 46 8.45 16.55 -1.07
N ASN A 47 8.50 15.23 -0.92
CA ASN A 47 9.46 14.58 -0.02
C ASN A 47 10.90 14.77 -0.51
N ALA A 48 11.17 14.73 -1.82
CA ALA A 48 12.48 15.01 -2.41
C ALA A 48 12.90 16.48 -2.21
N LEU A 49 11.99 17.43 -2.45
CA LEU A 49 12.23 18.85 -2.15
C LEU A 49 12.54 19.05 -0.67
N LEU A 50 11.78 18.40 0.22
CA LEU A 50 11.98 18.52 1.66
C LEU A 50 13.32 17.94 2.11
N TYR A 51 13.69 16.78 1.57
CA TYR A 51 15.02 16.18 1.78
C TYR A 51 16.15 17.15 1.47
N HIS A 52 16.09 17.79 0.29
CA HIS A 52 17.11 18.74 -0.13
C HIS A 52 17.09 20.04 0.67
N SER A 53 15.91 20.52 1.07
CA SER A 53 15.79 21.68 1.96
C SER A 53 16.40 21.43 3.33
N GLN A 54 16.20 20.25 3.91
CA GLN A 54 16.78 19.87 5.21
C GLN A 54 18.30 19.86 5.19
N ARG A 55 18.90 19.47 4.05
CA ARG A 55 20.35 19.46 3.84
C ARG A 55 20.94 20.85 3.61
N GLN A 56 20.17 21.74 2.99
CA GLN A 56 20.56 23.15 2.80
C GLN A 56 20.42 23.96 4.09
N GLY A 57 19.49 23.60 4.97
CA GLY A 57 19.31 24.21 6.28
C GLY A 57 18.21 25.26 6.33
N VAL A 58 17.70 25.56 7.53
CA VAL A 58 16.52 26.43 7.72
C VAL A 58 16.80 27.91 7.46
N ASP A 59 18.07 28.31 7.53
CA ASP A 59 18.51 29.70 7.40
C ASP A 59 18.42 30.18 5.94
N GLU A 60 18.38 29.25 4.99
CA GLU A 60 18.13 29.53 3.59
C GLU A 60 16.62 29.77 3.34
N PRO A 61 16.22 30.97 2.88
CA PRO A 61 14.82 31.27 2.59
C PRO A 61 14.37 30.70 1.23
N VAL A 62 15.32 30.33 0.38
CA VAL A 62 15.11 29.77 -0.95
C VAL A 62 16.04 28.59 -1.15
N TYR A 63 15.46 27.45 -1.48
CA TYR A 63 16.21 26.23 -1.75
C TYR A 63 16.42 26.07 -3.24
N LYS A 64 17.52 25.44 -3.62
CA LYS A 64 17.86 25.20 -5.03
C LYS A 64 18.37 23.79 -5.28
N LEU A 65 18.15 23.28 -6.49
CA LEU A 65 18.62 21.96 -6.93
C LEU A 65 18.74 21.91 -8.45
N ALA A 66 19.60 21.03 -8.97
CA ALA A 66 19.52 20.67 -10.37
C ALA A 66 18.18 19.96 -10.64
N LEU A 67 17.47 20.39 -11.70
CA LEU A 67 16.17 19.80 -12.05
C LEU A 67 16.29 18.29 -12.31
N SER A 68 17.39 17.85 -12.92
CA SER A 68 17.68 16.44 -13.18
C SER A 68 17.81 15.60 -11.91
N GLU A 69 18.34 16.19 -10.83
CA GLU A 69 18.48 15.52 -9.54
C GLU A 69 17.11 15.34 -8.88
N LEU A 70 16.27 16.38 -8.90
CA LEU A 70 14.87 16.27 -8.44
C LEU A 70 14.10 15.16 -9.19
N ILE A 71 14.27 15.10 -10.51
CA ILE A 71 13.63 14.12 -11.37
C ILE A 71 14.06 12.69 -10.97
N GLY A 72 15.37 12.49 -10.73
CA GLY A 72 15.93 11.24 -10.25
C GLY A 72 15.34 10.82 -8.90
N ASP A 73 15.40 11.71 -7.90
CA ASP A 73 14.97 11.41 -6.53
C ASP A 73 13.46 11.19 -6.41
N ALA A 74 12.65 11.96 -7.17
CA ALA A 74 11.21 11.78 -7.22
C ALA A 74 10.79 10.51 -8.00
N ARG A 75 11.75 9.80 -8.61
CA ARG A 75 11.53 8.72 -9.58
C ARG A 75 10.56 9.14 -10.68
N PHE A 76 10.72 10.38 -11.16
CA PHE A 76 9.94 10.92 -12.26
C PHE A 76 10.59 10.47 -13.57
N ASN A 77 9.97 9.50 -14.22
CA ASN A 77 10.51 8.84 -15.42
C ASN A 77 9.92 9.41 -16.73
N SER A 78 9.32 10.60 -16.68
CA SER A 78 8.79 11.30 -17.84
C SER A 78 9.69 12.46 -18.24
N ASN A 79 9.88 12.64 -19.54
CA ASN A 79 10.53 13.84 -20.09
C ASN A 79 9.57 15.05 -20.16
N ASN A 80 8.33 14.90 -19.66
CA ASN A 80 7.32 15.95 -19.72
C ASN A 80 7.47 16.95 -18.57
N THR A 81 8.25 18.00 -18.79
CA THR A 81 8.43 19.11 -17.84
C THR A 81 7.11 19.82 -17.51
N GLU A 82 6.13 19.83 -18.41
CA GLU A 82 4.82 20.45 -18.13
C GLU A 82 4.01 19.66 -17.11
N LEU A 83 4.13 18.33 -17.11
CA LEU A 83 3.51 17.48 -16.08
C LEU A 83 4.11 17.80 -14.70
N LEU A 84 5.44 17.95 -14.61
CA LEU A 84 6.10 18.39 -13.38
C LEU A 84 5.59 19.77 -12.93
N LYS A 85 5.52 20.74 -13.85
CA LYS A 85 4.96 22.07 -13.57
C LYS A 85 3.51 22.01 -13.08
N SER A 86 2.69 21.11 -13.65
CA SER A 86 1.31 20.88 -13.18
C SER A 86 1.29 20.40 -11.73
N HIS A 87 2.10 19.41 -11.36
CA HIS A 87 2.18 18.93 -9.98
C HIS A 87 2.67 20.00 -8.99
N LEU A 88 3.63 20.83 -9.40
CA LEU A 88 4.10 21.96 -8.59
C LEU A 88 3.00 23.02 -8.39
N ARG A 89 2.22 23.32 -9.44
CA ARG A 89 1.05 24.21 -9.36
C ARG A 89 -0.03 23.63 -8.45
N ASP A 90 -0.32 22.34 -8.53
CA ASP A 90 -1.28 21.66 -7.67
C ASP A 90 -0.86 21.74 -6.19
N MET A 91 0.43 21.57 -5.89
CA MET A 91 0.96 21.73 -4.53
C MET A 91 0.89 23.18 -4.03
N GLN A 92 1.15 24.17 -4.90
CA GLN A 92 0.97 25.59 -4.54
C GLN A 92 -0.50 25.93 -4.26
N ALA A 93 -1.44 25.36 -5.02
CA ALA A 93 -2.87 25.54 -4.82
C ALA A 93 -3.43 24.77 -3.63
N THR A 94 -2.69 23.77 -3.12
CA THR A 94 -3.12 22.94 -1.99
C THR A 94 -2.91 23.70 -0.68
N THR A 95 -4.02 23.98 0.02
CA THR A 95 -3.97 24.53 1.37
C THR A 95 -4.02 23.43 2.42
N ILE A 96 -3.22 23.60 3.47
CA ILE A 96 -3.09 22.69 4.60
C ILE A 96 -3.28 23.48 5.89
N GLU A 97 -3.83 22.81 6.91
CA GLU A 97 -4.06 23.40 8.22
C GLU A 97 -3.21 22.69 9.26
N TRP A 98 -2.50 23.48 10.07
CA TRP A 98 -1.66 23.01 11.16
C TRP A 98 -2.26 23.52 12.46
N SER A 99 -2.53 22.62 13.40
CA SER A 99 -2.91 22.97 14.76
C SER A 99 -1.83 22.50 15.72
N THR A 100 -1.22 23.45 16.45
CA THR A 100 -0.35 23.07 17.57
C THR A 100 -1.22 22.90 18.80
N SER A 101 -1.14 21.75 19.44
CA SER A 101 -1.74 21.49 20.76
C SER A 101 -0.61 21.34 21.76
N GLY A 102 -0.03 22.47 22.16
CA GLY A 102 0.95 22.56 23.25
C GLY A 102 0.30 23.07 24.54
N THR A 103 1.04 23.00 25.65
CA THR A 103 0.62 23.50 26.97
C THR A 103 0.29 25.00 26.92
N GLY A 104 -1.00 25.32 26.78
CA GLY A 104 -1.56 26.66 26.98
C GLY A 104 -1.92 27.46 25.71
N LEU A 105 -1.30 27.21 24.56
CA LEU A 105 -1.57 27.96 23.33
C LEU A 105 -1.99 27.04 22.18
N LYS A 106 -3.26 27.14 21.79
CA LYS A 106 -3.79 26.55 20.55
C LYS A 106 -3.55 27.54 19.41
N ARG A 107 -2.58 27.27 18.55
CA ARG A 107 -2.33 28.05 17.33
C ARG A 107 -2.83 27.24 16.13
N TRP A 108 -3.74 27.84 15.36
CA TRP A 108 -4.16 27.34 14.06
C TRP A 108 -3.47 28.16 12.97
N VAL A 109 -2.89 27.48 11.98
CA VAL A 109 -2.21 28.09 10.84
C VAL A 109 -2.78 27.44 9.58
N SER A 110 -3.29 28.25 8.66
CA SER A 110 -3.61 27.82 7.31
C SER A 110 -2.52 28.33 6.37
N SER A 111 -1.94 27.44 5.58
CA SER A 111 -0.85 27.79 4.67
C SER A 111 -0.90 26.94 3.41
N GLN A 112 -0.17 27.35 2.37
CA GLN A 112 0.03 26.54 1.18
C GLN A 112 0.97 25.38 1.48
N LEU A 113 0.86 24.27 0.74
CA LEU A 113 1.79 23.15 0.91
C LEU A 113 3.20 23.52 0.42
N LEU A 114 3.27 24.25 -0.69
CA LEU A 114 4.51 24.69 -1.32
C LEU A 114 4.38 26.17 -1.71
N GLY A 115 5.41 26.97 -1.44
CA GLY A 115 5.46 28.37 -1.87
C GLY A 115 5.91 28.50 -3.33
N THR A 116 6.46 29.66 -3.67
CA THR A 116 6.94 29.93 -5.04
C THR A 116 7.96 28.90 -5.51
N VAL A 117 7.79 28.45 -6.75
CA VAL A 117 8.74 27.58 -7.46
C VAL A 117 9.13 28.21 -8.79
N THR A 118 10.43 28.27 -9.07
CA THR A 118 10.99 28.77 -10.32
C THR A 118 11.82 27.67 -10.97
N ILE A 119 11.68 27.48 -12.27
CA ILE A 119 12.52 26.60 -13.08
C ILE A 119 13.26 27.49 -14.07
N GLU A 120 14.58 27.57 -13.95
CA GLU A 120 15.45 28.41 -14.77
C GLU A 120 16.23 27.57 -15.77
N GLU A 121 16.03 27.85 -17.05
CA GLU A 121 16.82 27.28 -18.14
C GLU A 121 18.01 28.21 -18.43
N GLN A 122 19.22 27.79 -18.06
CA GLN A 122 20.42 28.64 -18.16
C GLN A 122 21.08 28.65 -19.56
N GLY A 123 20.33 28.29 -20.62
CA GLY A 123 20.83 28.21 -21.99
C GLY A 123 21.46 26.86 -22.37
N ARG A 124 21.96 26.73 -23.61
CA ARG A 124 22.49 25.46 -24.15
C ARG A 124 23.66 24.94 -23.30
N GLY A 125 23.56 23.68 -22.88
CA GLY A 125 24.64 22.96 -22.19
C GLY A 125 24.73 23.20 -20.68
N ARG A 126 23.87 24.03 -20.09
CA ARG A 126 23.81 24.22 -18.63
C ARG A 126 22.63 23.46 -18.02
N PRO A 127 22.78 22.85 -16.84
CA PRO A 127 21.69 22.14 -16.20
C PRO A 127 20.58 23.13 -15.81
N CYS A 128 19.33 22.73 -16.05
CA CYS A 128 18.18 23.48 -15.59
C CYS A 128 18.15 23.46 -14.06
N THR A 129 17.93 24.62 -13.43
CA THR A 129 17.91 24.76 -11.98
C THR A 129 16.48 25.00 -11.52
N ILE A 130 16.04 24.27 -10.50
CA ILE A 130 14.79 24.54 -9.81
C ILE A 130 15.08 25.22 -8.47
N THR A 131 14.32 26.26 -8.16
CA THR A 131 14.32 26.91 -6.86
C THR A 131 12.94 26.90 -6.26
N TRP A 132 12.81 26.66 -4.95
CA TRP A 132 11.52 26.64 -4.27
C TRP A 132 11.59 27.27 -2.88
N ARG A 133 10.41 27.62 -2.35
CA ARG A 133 10.24 28.17 -1.00
C ARG A 133 9.17 27.36 -0.26
N TYR A 134 9.34 27.23 1.05
CA TYR A 134 8.23 26.87 1.94
C TYR A 134 7.64 28.15 2.54
N PRO A 135 6.33 28.19 2.83
CA PRO A 135 5.73 29.32 3.52
C PRO A 135 6.43 29.57 4.86
N GLU A 136 6.65 30.85 5.18
CA GLU A 136 7.47 31.28 6.30
C GLU A 136 6.96 30.73 7.64
N GLU A 137 5.64 30.66 7.81
CA GLU A 137 4.98 30.23 9.03
C GLU A 137 5.24 28.76 9.39
N ILE A 138 5.57 27.93 8.40
CA ILE A 138 5.79 26.49 8.56
C ILE A 138 7.19 26.02 8.16
N ARG A 139 8.01 26.89 7.53
CA ARG A 139 9.37 26.55 7.04
C ARG A 139 10.23 25.93 8.13
N GLU A 140 10.32 26.57 9.29
CA GLU A 140 11.16 26.08 10.39
C GLU A 140 10.72 24.70 10.85
N ARG A 141 9.41 24.47 10.97
CA ARG A 141 8.87 23.17 11.37
C ARG A 141 9.09 22.09 10.32
N LEU A 142 9.10 22.43 9.04
CA LEU A 142 9.36 21.47 7.95
C LEU A 142 10.85 21.12 7.86
N VAL A 143 11.71 22.13 7.90
CA VAL A 143 13.15 21.98 7.60
C VAL A 143 13.97 21.62 8.83
N ARG A 144 13.52 22.01 10.03
CA ARG A 144 14.15 21.65 11.31
C ARG A 144 13.08 21.29 12.35
N PRO A 145 12.33 20.18 12.15
CA PRO A 145 11.30 19.77 13.09
C PRO A 145 11.88 19.37 14.44
N HIS A 146 11.24 19.81 15.52
CA HIS A 146 11.58 19.39 16.89
C HIS A 146 11.09 17.96 17.19
N GLN A 147 9.87 17.64 16.74
CA GLN A 147 9.31 16.29 16.77
C GLN A 147 9.05 15.82 15.35
N TYR A 148 9.63 14.69 14.98
CA TYR A 148 9.58 14.22 13.60
C TYR A 148 9.44 12.71 13.50
N THR A 149 8.94 12.29 12.35
CA THR A 149 8.93 10.93 11.87
C THR A 149 10.03 10.79 10.82
N ARG A 150 10.93 9.82 10.99
CA ARG A 150 11.91 9.47 9.97
C ARG A 150 11.23 8.65 8.88
N VAL A 151 11.24 9.16 7.65
CA VAL A 151 10.64 8.50 6.48
C VAL A 151 11.77 8.13 5.53
N LEU A 152 11.92 6.84 5.21
CA LEU A 152 12.91 6.38 4.24
C LEU A 152 12.36 6.65 2.83
N LEU A 153 13.11 7.44 2.06
CA LEU A 153 12.72 7.82 0.70
C LEU A 153 12.70 6.63 -0.23
N GLU A 154 13.58 5.65 0.01
CA GLU A 154 13.65 4.43 -0.76
C GLU A 154 12.33 3.64 -0.67
N ILE A 155 11.89 3.29 0.54
CA ILE A 155 10.64 2.57 0.77
C ILE A 155 9.45 3.40 0.26
N SER A 156 9.39 4.70 0.58
CA SER A 156 8.34 5.59 0.07
C SER A 156 8.32 5.67 -1.46
N GLY A 157 9.47 5.53 -2.11
CA GLY A 157 9.62 5.56 -3.56
C GLY A 157 9.21 4.25 -4.25
N GLN A 158 9.26 3.12 -3.53
CA GLN A 158 8.81 1.81 -4.02
C GLN A 158 7.27 1.67 -4.00
N MET A 159 6.58 2.39 -3.10
CA MET A 159 5.12 2.41 -3.02
C MET A 159 4.50 2.86 -4.34
N ARG A 160 3.60 2.06 -4.90
CA ARG A 160 2.88 2.23 -6.18
C ARG A 160 1.54 2.94 -6.00
N SER A 161 0.94 2.91 -4.82
CA SER A 161 -0.32 3.61 -4.54
C SER A 161 -0.16 4.78 -3.56
N TYR A 162 -0.93 5.85 -3.79
CA TYR A 162 -0.98 7.00 -2.87
C TYR A 162 -1.43 6.60 -1.45
N PRO A 163 -2.49 5.78 -1.26
CA PRO A 163 -2.90 5.35 0.08
C PRO A 163 -1.81 4.56 0.81
N ALA A 164 -1.05 3.70 0.12
CA ALA A 164 0.05 2.96 0.74
C ALA A 164 1.19 3.88 1.18
N ALA A 165 1.56 4.88 0.38
CA ALA A 165 2.56 5.87 0.79
C ALA A 165 2.12 6.66 2.04
N VAL A 166 0.83 7.02 2.12
CA VAL A 166 0.27 7.69 3.30
C VAL A 166 0.30 6.77 4.52
N LEU A 167 -0.15 5.52 4.37
CA LEU A 167 -0.17 4.55 5.45
C LEU A 167 1.23 4.14 5.91
N TYR A 168 2.22 4.06 5.01
CA TYR A 168 3.62 3.86 5.37
C TYR A 168 4.14 4.99 6.27
N GLU A 169 3.90 6.25 5.90
CA GLU A 169 4.28 7.41 6.71
C GLU A 169 3.59 7.39 8.09
N ILE A 170 2.31 6.98 8.15
CA ILE A 170 1.58 6.80 9.42
C ILE A 170 2.20 5.67 10.25
N GLY A 171 2.49 4.52 9.63
CA GLY A 171 3.11 3.39 10.29
C GLY A 171 4.46 3.78 10.89
N ALA A 172 5.32 4.43 10.11
CA ALA A 172 6.61 4.95 10.58
C ALA A 172 6.46 5.91 11.77
N ARG A 173 5.46 6.80 11.75
CA ARG A 173 5.19 7.74 12.85
C ARG A 173 4.84 7.03 14.14
N TYR A 174 3.97 6.03 14.08
CA TYR A 174 3.45 5.34 15.25
C TYR A 174 4.26 4.09 15.62
N LEU A 175 5.29 3.73 14.84
CA LEU A 175 6.23 2.63 15.11
C LEU A 175 7.04 2.83 16.38
N THR A 176 7.16 4.03 16.93
CA THR A 176 7.84 4.22 18.22
C THR A 176 6.88 4.74 19.30
N SER A 177 5.60 4.91 18.95
CA SER A 177 4.56 5.32 19.89
C SER A 177 4.34 4.24 20.95
N PRO A 178 4.15 4.60 22.24
CA PRO A 178 3.81 3.64 23.29
C PRO A 178 2.54 2.83 23.00
N SER A 179 1.52 3.48 22.40
CA SER A 179 0.26 2.82 22.09
C SER A 179 0.31 1.97 20.82
N ARG A 180 1.26 2.25 19.92
CA ARG A 180 1.31 1.72 18.54
C ARG A 180 0.01 1.90 17.75
N LEU A 181 -0.79 2.89 18.12
CA LEU A 181 -2.06 3.20 17.50
C LEU A 181 -1.99 4.56 16.82
N SER A 182 -2.47 4.65 15.58
CA SER A 182 -2.63 5.92 14.87
C SER A 182 -3.65 6.83 15.56
N MET A 183 -3.85 8.03 15.06
CA MET A 183 -5.06 8.81 15.34
C MET A 183 -6.32 7.99 14.98
N ARG A 184 -7.38 8.15 15.78
CA ARG A 184 -8.73 7.65 15.51
C ARG A 184 -9.51 8.80 14.91
N GLU A 185 -9.98 8.62 13.69
CA GLU A 185 -10.68 9.66 12.92
C GLU A 185 -11.85 9.04 12.17
N ASP A 186 -12.79 9.88 11.75
CA ASP A 186 -13.98 9.45 11.03
C ASP A 186 -13.66 8.92 9.62
N VAL A 187 -14.57 8.10 9.07
CA VAL A 187 -14.37 7.47 7.75
C VAL A 187 -14.20 8.49 6.62
N LEU A 188 -14.87 9.65 6.70
CA LEU A 188 -14.77 10.70 5.69
C LEU A 188 -13.40 11.38 5.73
N TRP A 189 -12.88 11.63 6.94
CA TRP A 189 -11.52 12.12 7.14
C TRP A 189 -10.49 11.18 6.51
N TRP A 190 -10.60 9.88 6.79
CA TRP A 190 -9.70 8.88 6.21
C TRP A 190 -9.82 8.76 4.70
N ALA A 191 -11.03 8.87 4.15
CA ALA A 191 -11.21 8.90 2.70
C ALA A 191 -10.47 10.08 2.06
N ALA A 192 -10.57 11.28 2.65
CA ALA A 192 -9.90 12.48 2.17
C ALA A 192 -8.38 12.34 2.23
N VAL A 193 -7.86 11.81 3.34
CA VAL A 193 -6.42 11.65 3.57
C VAL A 193 -5.82 10.53 2.74
N LEU A 194 -6.47 9.37 2.64
CA LEU A 194 -5.97 8.21 1.90
C LEU A 194 -6.12 8.35 0.39
N THR A 195 -7.01 9.21 -0.10
CA THR A 195 -7.13 9.47 -1.54
C THR A 195 -6.53 10.81 -1.97
N GLY A 196 -6.13 11.64 -1.00
CA GLY A 196 -5.51 12.94 -1.24
C GLY A 196 -6.48 13.93 -1.85
N ARG A 197 -7.77 13.81 -1.57
CA ARG A 197 -8.85 14.60 -2.19
C ARG A 197 -9.56 15.46 -1.16
N SER A 198 -9.77 16.74 -1.49
CA SER A 198 -10.52 17.68 -0.63
C SER A 198 -12.02 17.71 -0.90
N ASP A 199 -12.46 17.20 -2.05
CA ASP A 199 -13.84 17.26 -2.55
C ASP A 199 -14.75 16.13 -2.08
N ILE A 200 -14.25 15.24 -1.20
CA ILE A 200 -15.04 14.13 -0.66
C ILE A 200 -16.00 14.66 0.41
N THR A 201 -17.29 14.54 0.15
CA THR A 201 -18.38 14.91 1.07
C THR A 201 -19.06 13.69 1.69
N GLU A 202 -19.06 12.57 0.98
CA GLU A 202 -19.65 11.30 1.44
C GLU A 202 -18.76 10.13 1.03
N VAL A 203 -18.82 9.05 1.81
CA VAL A 203 -18.07 7.83 1.54
C VAL A 203 -18.83 6.60 2.03
N ASP A 204 -18.93 5.59 1.18
CA ASP A 204 -19.32 4.25 1.61
C ASP A 204 -18.08 3.51 2.11
N TYR A 205 -18.10 3.20 3.40
CA TYR A 205 -17.00 2.52 4.08
C TYR A 205 -16.60 1.19 3.41
N ARG A 206 -17.55 0.44 2.82
CA ARG A 206 -17.24 -0.86 2.20
C ARG A 206 -16.33 -0.70 0.99
N PHE A 207 -16.58 0.32 0.16
CA PHE A 207 -15.74 0.62 -1.00
C PHE A 207 -14.41 1.20 -0.56
N LEU A 208 -14.39 2.12 0.43
CA LEU A 208 -13.14 2.63 0.98
C LEU A 208 -12.26 1.49 1.52
N LYS A 209 -12.85 0.57 2.28
CA LYS A 209 -12.13 -0.58 2.82
C LYS A 209 -11.59 -1.47 1.70
N ARG A 210 -12.45 -1.93 0.79
CA ARG A 210 -12.09 -2.89 -0.27
C ARG A 210 -11.08 -2.32 -1.27
N ASP A 211 -11.34 -1.11 -1.77
CA ASP A 211 -10.66 -0.58 -2.94
C ASP A 211 -9.45 0.28 -2.58
N VAL A 212 -9.40 0.82 -1.35
CA VAL A 212 -8.34 1.72 -0.90
C VAL A 212 -7.53 1.08 0.23
N ILE A 213 -8.17 0.82 1.38
CA ILE A 213 -7.46 0.41 2.59
C ILE A 213 -6.84 -0.98 2.42
N SER A 214 -7.63 -1.99 2.06
CA SER A 214 -7.14 -3.38 1.95
C SER A 214 -6.00 -3.52 0.94
N LYS A 215 -6.08 -2.82 -0.20
CA LYS A 215 -5.00 -2.83 -1.20
C LYS A 215 -3.73 -2.18 -0.67
N ALA A 216 -3.86 -1.05 0.03
CA ALA A 216 -2.74 -0.34 0.63
C ALA A 216 -2.07 -1.13 1.77
N LEU A 217 -2.86 -1.82 2.59
CA LEU A 217 -2.34 -2.70 3.63
C LEU A 217 -1.56 -3.89 3.03
N ALA A 218 -2.09 -4.51 1.97
CA ALA A 218 -1.38 -5.59 1.28
C ALA A 218 -0.06 -5.11 0.65
N GLU A 219 -0.05 -3.90 0.10
CA GLU A 219 1.16 -3.28 -0.44
C GLU A 219 2.22 -3.00 0.64
N ILE A 220 1.82 -2.48 1.80
CA ILE A 220 2.72 -2.27 2.93
C ILE A 220 3.25 -3.60 3.45
N GLU A 221 2.40 -4.62 3.55
CA GLU A 221 2.83 -5.95 3.99
C GLU A 221 3.92 -6.53 3.08
N ALA A 222 3.84 -6.25 1.78
CA ALA A 222 4.78 -6.73 0.77
C ALA A 222 6.10 -5.94 0.72
N LEU A 223 6.07 -4.63 0.98
CA LEU A 223 7.23 -3.74 0.79
C LEU A 223 7.91 -3.32 2.11
N CYS A 224 7.21 -3.36 3.24
CA CYS A 224 7.74 -2.91 4.52
C CYS A 224 8.17 -4.09 5.39
N GLU A 225 9.45 -4.12 5.72
CA GLU A 225 10.04 -5.15 6.57
C GLU A 225 9.99 -4.81 8.07
N ASP A 226 9.86 -3.53 8.43
CA ASP A 226 9.91 -3.07 9.81
C ASP A 226 8.59 -3.29 10.56
N PHE A 227 7.46 -3.21 9.87
CA PHE A 227 6.13 -3.33 10.48
C PHE A 227 5.06 -3.75 9.49
N SER A 228 3.95 -4.23 10.05
CA SER A 228 2.66 -4.36 9.38
C SER A 228 1.64 -3.40 10.00
N LEU A 229 0.52 -3.21 9.29
CA LEU A 229 -0.60 -2.39 9.75
C LEU A 229 -1.87 -3.22 9.85
N GLU A 230 -2.59 -3.06 10.96
CA GLU A 230 -3.89 -3.67 11.17
C GLU A 230 -4.97 -2.60 11.26
N LEU A 231 -6.06 -2.79 10.53
CA LEU A 231 -7.21 -1.89 10.56
C LEU A 231 -8.09 -2.16 11.80
N ILE A 232 -8.34 -1.13 12.59
CA ILE A 232 -9.28 -1.13 13.71
C ILE A 232 -10.52 -0.34 13.30
N GLU A 233 -11.68 -0.98 13.44
CA GLU A 233 -12.98 -0.41 13.11
C GLU A 233 -13.74 -0.05 14.38
N HIS A 234 -14.18 1.21 14.49
CA HIS A 234 -15.03 1.65 15.59
C HIS A 234 -16.47 1.81 15.11
N LYS A 235 -17.34 0.98 15.68
CA LYS A 235 -18.78 0.95 15.38
C LYS A 235 -19.52 1.96 16.24
N ARG A 236 -20.45 2.71 15.63
CA ARG A 236 -21.58 3.35 16.33
C ARG A 236 -22.87 2.75 15.80
N GLY A 237 -23.54 1.98 16.65
CA GLY A 237 -24.67 1.15 16.23
C GLY A 237 -24.26 0.13 15.15
N ARG A 238 -24.87 0.22 13.96
CA ARG A 238 -24.62 -0.69 12.83
C ARG A 238 -23.60 -0.17 11.81
N ARG A 239 -23.12 1.07 11.96
CA ARG A 239 -22.21 1.70 11.00
C ARG A 239 -20.80 1.79 11.59
N ILE A 240 -19.79 1.63 10.74
CA ILE A 240 -18.42 2.04 11.08
C ILE A 240 -18.39 3.56 10.91
N GLU A 241 -18.12 4.29 11.99
CA GLU A 241 -18.04 5.76 11.96
C GLU A 241 -16.60 6.24 11.96
N GLU A 242 -15.72 5.52 12.65
CA GLU A 242 -14.32 5.89 12.80
C GLU A 242 -13.43 4.68 12.58
N ILE A 243 -12.22 4.93 12.10
CA ILE A 243 -11.19 3.91 11.94
C ILE A 243 -9.86 4.39 12.51
N GLN A 244 -9.01 3.42 12.80
CA GLN A 244 -7.67 3.61 13.33
C GLN A 244 -6.77 2.49 12.80
N PHE A 245 -5.46 2.69 12.78
CA PHE A 245 -4.49 1.65 12.41
C PHE A 245 -3.59 1.31 13.59
N ARG A 246 -3.40 0.01 13.83
CA ARG A 246 -2.39 -0.50 14.76
C ARG A 246 -1.13 -0.84 13.97
N VAL A 247 0.01 -0.36 14.47
CA VAL A 247 1.33 -0.68 13.95
C VAL A 247 1.87 -1.89 14.69
N VAL A 248 2.10 -2.98 13.96
CA VAL A 248 2.65 -4.22 14.52
C VAL A 248 4.10 -4.37 14.04
N PRO A 249 5.10 -4.24 14.93
CA PRO A 249 6.49 -4.42 14.54
C PRO A 249 6.73 -5.84 14.03
N LYS A 250 7.48 -5.97 12.94
CA LYS A 250 7.95 -7.26 12.45
C LYS A 250 9.29 -7.58 13.12
N LEU A 251 9.42 -8.77 13.69
CA LEU A 251 10.69 -9.22 14.26
C LEU A 251 11.61 -9.65 13.12
N GLN A 252 12.67 -8.88 12.87
CA GLN A 252 13.64 -9.18 11.83
C GLN A 252 14.39 -10.49 12.16
N GLN A 253 14.15 -11.56 11.41
CA GLN A 253 15.20 -12.56 11.18
C GLN A 253 16.06 -12.00 10.05
N ARG A 254 17.20 -11.38 10.38
CA ARG A 254 18.21 -11.01 9.39
C ARG A 254 18.81 -12.30 8.80
N LEU A 255 18.16 -12.86 7.79
CA LEU A 255 18.76 -13.84 6.89
C LEU A 255 19.17 -13.06 5.64
N GLY A 256 20.48 -12.98 5.40
CA GLY A 256 21.11 -12.14 4.39
C GLY A 256 20.61 -12.38 2.97
N ALA A 257 19.69 -11.53 2.52
CA ALA A 257 19.28 -11.40 1.13
C ALA A 257 19.08 -9.91 0.80
N ALA A 258 20.06 -9.08 1.15
CA ALA A 258 20.25 -7.79 0.49
C ALA A 258 21.14 -8.05 -0.73
N ASP A 259 20.70 -7.55 -1.89
CA ASP A 259 21.32 -7.63 -3.24
C ASP A 259 20.54 -8.48 -4.26
N ASP A 260 19.31 -8.06 -4.56
CA ASP A 260 18.75 -8.28 -5.90
C ASP A 260 18.22 -6.95 -6.48
N PRO A 261 19.04 -6.18 -7.21
CA PRO A 261 18.63 -4.93 -7.85
C PRO A 261 17.63 -5.13 -9.00
N ALA A 262 17.29 -6.37 -9.36
CA ALA A 262 16.30 -6.67 -10.40
C ALA A 262 14.86 -6.73 -9.86
N ARG A 263 14.64 -6.58 -8.55
CA ARG A 263 13.37 -7.03 -7.97
C ARG A 263 12.14 -6.19 -8.23
N ASN A 264 12.21 -4.94 -8.72
CA ASN A 264 11.03 -4.19 -9.20
C ASN A 264 11.41 -2.82 -9.84
N VAL A 265 11.77 -2.82 -11.12
CA VAL A 265 11.85 -1.60 -11.95
C VAL A 265 10.54 -1.48 -12.74
N PHE A 266 9.92 -0.30 -12.72
CA PHE A 266 8.68 -0.01 -13.46
C PHE A 266 8.86 -0.17 -14.98
N ASP A 267 7.95 -0.90 -15.61
CA ASP A 267 7.85 -0.97 -17.07
C ASP A 267 6.80 0.04 -17.59
N LEU A 268 7.24 1.29 -17.78
CA LEU A 268 6.44 2.35 -18.42
C LEU A 268 5.99 2.00 -19.84
N GLU A 269 6.61 1.01 -20.49
CA GLU A 269 6.22 0.54 -21.80
C GLU A 269 4.79 -0.02 -21.77
N LEU A 270 4.35 -0.57 -20.62
CA LEU A 270 3.01 -1.13 -20.46
C LEU A 270 1.93 -0.05 -20.47
N VAL A 271 2.16 1.08 -19.80
CA VAL A 271 1.24 2.24 -19.84
C VAL A 271 1.24 2.86 -21.25
N GLY A 272 2.40 2.92 -21.91
CA GLY A 272 2.52 3.33 -23.31
C GLY A 272 1.70 2.44 -24.25
N LYS A 273 1.73 1.12 -24.05
CA LYS A 273 0.92 0.14 -24.82
C LYS A 273 -0.58 0.34 -24.60
N LEU A 274 -1.02 0.60 -23.37
CA LEU A 274 -2.43 0.92 -23.08
C LEU A 274 -2.90 2.20 -23.79
N ILE A 275 -2.07 3.24 -23.81
CA ILE A 275 -2.37 4.49 -24.53
C ILE A 275 -2.39 4.24 -26.05
N ALA A 276 -1.47 3.44 -26.57
CA ALA A 276 -1.43 3.07 -27.99
C ALA A 276 -2.66 2.25 -28.43
N LEU A 277 -3.29 1.49 -27.52
CA LEU A 277 -4.58 0.83 -27.74
C LEU A 277 -5.78 1.80 -27.72
N GLY A 278 -5.55 3.07 -27.42
CA GLY A 278 -6.55 4.15 -27.45
C GLY A 278 -7.19 4.49 -26.09
N LEU A 279 -6.60 4.04 -24.97
CA LEU A 279 -7.02 4.50 -23.64
C LEU A 279 -6.48 5.91 -23.35
N LYS A 280 -7.27 6.73 -22.65
CA LYS A 280 -6.80 8.02 -22.16
C LYS A 280 -5.73 7.80 -21.08
N GLN A 281 -4.81 8.76 -20.95
CA GLN A 281 -3.64 8.61 -20.08
C GLN A 281 -3.99 8.44 -18.59
N ASP A 282 -4.95 9.22 -18.10
CA ASP A 282 -5.52 9.10 -16.75
C ASP A 282 -6.14 7.72 -16.53
N GLU A 283 -6.91 7.24 -17.51
CA GLU A 283 -7.54 5.92 -17.46
C GLU A 283 -6.51 4.77 -17.53
N ALA A 284 -5.48 4.90 -18.37
CA ALA A 284 -4.41 3.91 -18.47
C ALA A 284 -3.59 3.81 -17.18
N GLN A 285 -3.35 4.95 -16.51
CA GLN A 285 -2.69 5.02 -15.20
C GLN A 285 -3.55 4.41 -14.10
N ASP A 286 -4.85 4.75 -14.06
CA ASP A 286 -5.78 4.17 -13.10
C ASP A 286 -5.92 2.66 -13.30
N LEU A 287 -5.95 2.18 -14.54
CA LEU A 287 -6.07 0.75 -14.84
C LEU A 287 -4.81 -0.03 -14.48
N TYR A 288 -3.63 0.55 -14.73
CA TYR A 288 -2.35 0.03 -14.26
C TYR A 288 -2.26 -0.02 -12.72
N ALA A 289 -2.80 1.01 -12.04
CA ALA A 289 -2.80 1.07 -10.58
C ALA A 289 -3.80 0.13 -9.90
N THR A 290 -4.84 -0.30 -10.62
CA THR A 290 -5.96 -1.06 -10.05
C THR A 290 -6.00 -2.53 -10.44
N THR A 291 -5.17 -2.96 -11.40
CA THR A 291 -5.16 -4.30 -11.98
C THR A 291 -3.79 -4.96 -11.87
N ASP A 292 -3.76 -6.28 -11.69
CA ASP A 292 -2.51 -7.05 -11.65
C ASP A 292 -1.71 -6.91 -12.96
N GLU A 293 -0.38 -6.76 -12.83
CA GLU A 293 0.51 -6.50 -13.97
C GLU A 293 0.58 -7.71 -14.94
N GLY A 294 0.57 -8.93 -14.42
CA GLY A 294 0.55 -10.16 -15.24
C GLY A 294 -0.75 -10.29 -16.04
N GLN A 295 -1.87 -9.94 -15.41
CA GLN A 295 -3.17 -9.89 -16.07
C GLN A 295 -3.21 -8.82 -17.17
N LEU A 296 -2.64 -7.64 -16.93
CA LEU A 296 -2.55 -6.57 -17.92
C LEU A 296 -1.70 -6.99 -19.13
N ARG A 297 -0.51 -7.55 -18.90
CA ARG A 297 0.38 -8.04 -19.97
C ARG A 297 -0.30 -9.11 -20.83
N GLY A 298 -0.89 -10.12 -20.20
CA GLY A 298 -1.59 -11.18 -20.93
C GLY A 298 -2.80 -10.67 -21.72
N THR A 299 -3.49 -9.66 -21.22
CA THR A 299 -4.64 -9.06 -21.94
C THR A 299 -4.17 -8.20 -23.10
N ILE A 300 -3.09 -7.43 -22.95
CA ILE A 300 -2.50 -6.62 -24.04
C ILE A 300 -2.05 -7.54 -25.17
N GLU A 301 -1.32 -8.61 -24.84
CA GLU A 301 -0.84 -9.58 -25.83
C GLU A 301 -2.01 -10.25 -26.59
N HIS A 302 -3.08 -10.61 -25.88
CA HIS A 302 -4.30 -11.16 -26.50
C HIS A 302 -4.95 -10.17 -27.49
N VAL A 303 -5.04 -8.89 -27.13
CA VAL A 303 -5.60 -7.86 -28.01
C VAL A 303 -4.70 -7.58 -29.21
N GLU A 304 -3.37 -7.55 -29.02
CA GLU A 304 -2.42 -7.41 -30.13
C GLU A 304 -2.50 -8.58 -31.11
N GLN A 305 -2.62 -9.82 -30.63
CA GLN A 305 -2.83 -11.00 -31.47
C GLN A 305 -4.15 -10.89 -32.26
N ARG A 306 -5.24 -10.41 -31.63
CA ARG A 306 -6.53 -10.20 -32.29
C ARG A 306 -6.48 -9.10 -33.36
N LEU A 307 -5.67 -8.06 -33.15
CA LEU A 307 -5.46 -6.98 -34.11
C LEU A 307 -4.62 -7.43 -35.32
N ARG A 308 -3.70 -8.38 -35.13
CA ARG A 308 -2.87 -8.93 -36.22
C ARG A 308 -3.57 -10.02 -37.04
N SER A 309 -4.64 -10.63 -36.52
CA SER A 309 -5.36 -11.70 -37.22
C SER A 309 -6.18 -11.16 -38.39
N GLN A 310 -5.89 -11.64 -39.60
CA GLN A 310 -6.61 -11.30 -40.84
C GLN A 310 -7.86 -12.16 -41.08
N THR A 311 -8.09 -13.19 -40.26
CA THR A 311 -9.20 -14.15 -40.43
C THR A 311 -10.49 -13.71 -39.74
N LEU A 312 -10.43 -12.68 -38.88
CA LEU A 312 -11.55 -12.20 -38.08
C LEU A 312 -11.90 -10.75 -38.44
N PRO A 313 -13.18 -10.31 -38.28
CA PRO A 313 -13.61 -8.95 -38.61
C PRO A 313 -12.77 -7.87 -37.91
N ALA A 314 -12.51 -6.74 -38.56
CA ALA A 314 -11.74 -5.65 -37.97
C ALA A 314 -12.39 -5.11 -36.68
N LEU A 315 -11.57 -4.86 -35.65
CA LEU A 315 -12.04 -4.29 -34.39
C LEU A 315 -12.41 -2.80 -34.58
N LYS A 316 -13.62 -2.41 -34.14
CA LYS A 316 -14.07 -1.01 -34.18
C LYS A 316 -13.37 -0.12 -33.14
N SER A 317 -12.92 -0.69 -32.02
CA SER A 317 -12.14 0.00 -30.99
C SER A 317 -11.32 -1.00 -30.17
N ALA A 318 -9.99 -0.88 -30.23
CA ALA A 318 -9.06 -1.72 -29.47
C ALA A 318 -9.20 -1.49 -27.95
N ALA A 319 -9.40 -0.24 -27.52
CA ALA A 319 -9.62 0.11 -26.11
C ALA A 319 -10.90 -0.51 -25.52
N ALA A 320 -12.01 -0.50 -26.25
CA ALA A 320 -13.26 -1.10 -25.79
C ALA A 320 -13.15 -2.63 -25.67
N TYR A 321 -12.49 -3.25 -26.65
CA TYR A 321 -12.24 -4.68 -26.65
C TYR A 321 -11.28 -5.09 -25.52
N PHE A 322 -10.22 -4.31 -25.27
CA PHE A 322 -9.30 -4.52 -24.16
C PHE A 322 -10.00 -4.47 -22.79
N LYS A 323 -10.90 -3.51 -22.56
CA LYS A 323 -11.67 -3.41 -21.31
C LYS A 323 -12.63 -4.58 -21.12
N ASP A 324 -13.29 -5.03 -22.18
CA ASP A 324 -14.10 -6.26 -22.14
C ASP A 324 -13.23 -7.48 -21.86
N ALA A 325 -12.04 -7.52 -22.49
CA ALA A 325 -11.10 -8.61 -22.36
C ALA A 325 -10.57 -8.76 -20.93
N LEU A 326 -10.26 -7.62 -20.31
CA LEU A 326 -9.78 -7.54 -18.94
C LEU A 326 -10.89 -7.90 -17.94
N LYS A 327 -12.12 -7.44 -18.17
CA LYS A 327 -13.27 -7.68 -17.29
C LYS A 327 -13.72 -9.14 -17.28
N LYS A 328 -13.62 -9.84 -18.41
CA LYS A 328 -14.02 -11.25 -18.55
C LYS A 328 -12.85 -12.23 -18.39
N GLY A 329 -11.63 -11.74 -18.23
CA GLY A 329 -10.46 -12.56 -17.91
C GLY A 329 -10.00 -13.47 -19.05
N TYR A 330 -10.15 -13.07 -20.32
CA TYR A 330 -9.77 -13.90 -21.46
C TYR A 330 -8.27 -14.26 -21.49
N ALA A 331 -7.42 -13.48 -20.80
CA ALA A 331 -5.99 -13.78 -20.64
C ALA A 331 -5.69 -15.06 -19.82
N GLY A 332 -6.70 -15.64 -19.14
CA GLY A 332 -6.60 -16.92 -18.45
C GLY A 332 -7.08 -18.14 -19.24
N VAL A 333 -7.63 -17.94 -20.44
CA VAL A 333 -8.20 -19.02 -21.26
C VAL A 333 -7.50 -19.01 -22.62
N LYS A 334 -6.46 -19.84 -22.76
CA LYS A 334 -5.99 -20.21 -24.10
C LYS A 334 -7.10 -21.02 -24.77
N GLY A 335 -7.79 -20.37 -25.71
CA GLY A 335 -8.45 -20.95 -26.88
C GLY A 335 -9.68 -21.82 -26.64
N GLU A 336 -10.86 -21.25 -26.84
CA GLU A 336 -11.84 -21.76 -27.83
C GLU A 336 -13.02 -20.79 -27.96
N GLU A 337 -13.64 -20.82 -29.13
CA GLU A 337 -14.53 -19.81 -29.71
C GLU A 337 -15.92 -19.69 -29.06
N ALA A 338 -16.39 -18.44 -29.08
CA ALA A 338 -17.74 -17.94 -29.35
C ALA A 338 -18.99 -18.78 -28.98
N ALA A 339 -19.85 -18.20 -28.12
CA ALA A 339 -21.30 -18.07 -28.38
C ALA A 339 -21.96 -17.01 -27.46
N ALA A 340 -23.05 -16.44 -27.97
CA ALA A 340 -23.78 -15.22 -27.57
C ALA A 340 -24.45 -15.22 -26.16
N PRO A 341 -24.84 -14.03 -25.63
CA PRO A 341 -25.44 -13.88 -24.29
C PRO A 341 -26.95 -14.14 -24.30
N PRO A 342 -27.57 -14.35 -23.11
CA PRO A 342 -28.58 -13.35 -22.75
C PRO A 342 -28.73 -13.04 -21.24
N SER A 343 -29.20 -11.80 -21.02
CA SER A 343 -30.18 -11.32 -20.02
C SER A 343 -29.96 -11.56 -18.51
N LEU A 344 -29.82 -10.43 -17.81
CA LEU A 344 -30.26 -10.24 -16.42
C LEU A 344 -31.76 -10.55 -16.29
N PRO A 345 -32.17 -11.02 -15.10
CA PRO A 345 -33.04 -10.16 -14.32
C PRO A 345 -32.67 -10.12 -12.83
N SER A 346 -32.70 -8.92 -12.26
CA SER A 346 -33.01 -8.76 -10.84
C SER A 346 -34.50 -9.07 -10.62
N PRO A 347 -34.87 -9.59 -9.44
CA PRO A 347 -35.80 -8.80 -8.64
C PRO A 347 -35.44 -8.72 -7.15
N SER A 348 -36.14 -7.78 -6.56
CA SER A 348 -36.03 -7.20 -5.23
C SER A 348 -36.85 -7.94 -4.16
N ARG A 349 -36.67 -7.49 -2.90
CA ARG A 349 -37.46 -7.73 -1.67
C ARG A 349 -37.34 -9.16 -1.11
N GLY A 350 -37.03 -9.40 0.16
CA GLY A 350 -36.98 -8.57 1.35
C GLY A 350 -37.54 -9.39 2.52
N LYS A 351 -36.88 -9.41 3.69
CA LYS A 351 -37.47 -9.43 5.05
C LYS A 351 -36.40 -9.71 6.12
N GLN A 352 -36.27 -8.72 7.00
CA GLN A 352 -36.40 -8.81 8.47
C GLN A 352 -35.57 -9.80 9.29
N ALA A 353 -34.86 -9.18 10.24
CA ALA A 353 -34.84 -9.43 11.70
C ALA A 353 -33.70 -10.25 12.33
N ALA A 354 -32.83 -9.47 13.01
CA ALA A 354 -32.43 -9.59 14.42
C ALA A 354 -31.39 -10.65 14.89
N ALA A 355 -30.19 -10.10 15.17
CA ALA A 355 -29.17 -10.49 16.16
C ALA A 355 -28.33 -11.76 15.88
N PRO A 356 -27.10 -11.91 16.47
CA PRO A 356 -26.47 -11.08 17.51
C PRO A 356 -24.97 -10.72 17.32
N ALA A 357 -24.53 -9.64 17.98
CA ALA A 357 -23.10 -9.32 18.19
C ALA A 357 -22.32 -10.39 19.00
N GLY A 358 -23.03 -11.36 19.60
CA GLY A 358 -22.45 -12.51 20.28
C GLY A 358 -22.03 -13.64 19.33
N GLU A 359 -22.74 -13.86 18.21
CA GLU A 359 -22.34 -14.85 17.20
C GLU A 359 -21.07 -14.38 16.46
N ASP A 360 -20.98 -13.08 16.14
CA ASP A 360 -19.77 -12.49 15.55
C ASP A 360 -18.54 -12.66 16.45
N ARG A 361 -18.72 -12.53 17.78
CA ARG A 361 -17.66 -12.74 18.78
C ARG A 361 -17.29 -14.21 18.88
N MET A 362 -18.28 -15.10 18.99
CA MET A 362 -18.06 -16.54 19.06
C MET A 362 -17.42 -17.08 17.78
N HIS A 363 -17.79 -16.55 16.61
CA HIS A 363 -17.18 -16.88 15.32
C HIS A 363 -15.71 -16.48 15.27
N ARG A 364 -15.34 -15.28 15.74
CA ARG A 364 -13.94 -14.84 15.84
C ARG A 364 -13.13 -15.70 16.82
N ILE A 365 -13.70 -16.03 17.98
CA ILE A 365 -13.03 -16.90 18.96
C ILE A 365 -12.81 -18.29 18.34
N ARG A 366 -13.79 -18.80 17.59
CA ARG A 366 -13.67 -20.07 16.84
C ARG A 366 -12.58 -20.01 15.78
N GLU A 367 -12.50 -18.94 14.97
CA GLU A 367 -11.43 -18.75 13.97
C GLU A 367 -10.04 -18.69 14.61
N LEU A 368 -9.88 -17.96 15.72
CA LEU A 368 -8.62 -17.89 16.46
C LEU A 368 -8.22 -19.25 17.04
N TRP A 369 -9.19 -19.98 17.60
CA TRP A 369 -8.99 -21.32 18.13
C TRP A 369 -8.62 -22.33 17.03
N GLU A 370 -9.27 -22.26 15.87
CA GLU A 370 -8.93 -23.10 14.70
C GLU A 370 -7.52 -22.82 14.18
N ASN A 371 -7.11 -21.54 14.17
CA ASN A 371 -5.76 -21.15 13.80
C ASN A 371 -4.71 -21.64 14.81
N ASP A 372 -4.95 -21.49 16.12
CA ASP A 372 -4.08 -22.03 17.18
C ASP A 372 -3.91 -23.55 17.04
N ARG A 373 -5.02 -24.27 16.84
CA ARG A 373 -4.98 -25.73 16.63
C ARG A 373 -4.25 -26.15 15.37
N MET A 374 -4.38 -25.39 14.29
CA MET A 374 -3.59 -25.61 13.08
C MET A 374 -2.09 -25.45 13.35
N GLN A 375 -1.67 -24.43 14.12
CA GLN A 375 -0.25 -24.26 14.49
C GLN A 375 0.26 -25.38 15.39
N LYS A 376 -0.57 -25.86 16.33
CA LYS A 376 -0.25 -27.04 17.15
C LYS A 376 -0.12 -28.31 16.30
N ALA A 377 -1.03 -28.54 15.36
CA ALA A 377 -0.95 -29.67 14.43
C ALA A 377 0.32 -29.60 13.57
N LYS A 378 0.71 -28.41 13.12
CA LYS A 378 1.98 -28.20 12.41
C LYS A 378 3.19 -28.55 13.27
N SER A 379 3.20 -28.11 14.53
CA SER A 379 4.31 -28.39 15.45
C SER A 379 4.41 -29.89 15.72
N LEU A 380 3.27 -30.56 16.00
CA LEU A 380 3.20 -32.01 16.15
C LEU A 380 3.69 -32.75 14.91
N TYR A 381 3.26 -32.33 13.71
CA TYR A 381 3.70 -32.94 12.46
C TYR A 381 5.23 -32.94 12.31
N LEU A 382 5.88 -31.82 12.64
CA LEU A 382 7.33 -31.68 12.57
C LEU A 382 8.06 -32.56 13.58
N GLU A 383 7.44 -32.85 14.73
CA GLU A 383 7.97 -33.72 15.77
C GLU A 383 7.70 -35.22 15.50
N MET A 384 6.80 -35.56 14.56
CA MET A 384 6.50 -36.95 14.21
C MET A 384 7.69 -37.62 13.50
N PRO A 385 7.92 -38.92 13.72
CA PRO A 385 8.85 -39.71 12.91
C PRO A 385 8.48 -39.69 11.41
N GLU A 386 9.48 -39.77 10.53
CA GLU A 386 9.30 -39.68 9.08
C GLU A 386 8.27 -40.69 8.52
N ALA A 387 8.23 -41.90 9.07
CA ALA A 387 7.26 -42.92 8.68
C ALA A 387 5.80 -42.46 8.92
N MET A 388 5.53 -41.84 10.06
CA MET A 388 4.21 -41.34 10.42
C MET A 388 3.88 -40.04 9.66
N GLN A 389 4.88 -39.19 9.40
CA GLN A 389 4.71 -38.04 8.50
C GLN A 389 4.31 -38.47 7.09
N ALA A 390 4.92 -39.54 6.56
CA ALA A 390 4.60 -40.10 5.26
C ALA A 390 3.17 -40.68 5.21
N GLU A 391 2.76 -41.39 6.26
CA GLU A 391 1.39 -41.89 6.40
C GLU A 391 0.35 -40.76 6.36
N MET A 392 0.57 -39.70 7.13
CA MET A 392 -0.34 -38.54 7.17
C MET A 392 -0.44 -37.82 5.82
N ARG A 393 0.68 -37.73 5.06
CA ARG A 393 0.64 -37.20 3.69
C ARG A 393 -0.17 -38.10 2.76
N SER A 394 0.07 -39.41 2.78
CA SER A 394 -0.65 -40.37 1.93
C SER A 394 -2.16 -40.32 2.22
N ARG A 395 -2.53 -40.19 3.49
CA ARG A 395 -3.93 -40.08 3.90
C ARG A 395 -4.57 -38.77 3.45
N PHE A 396 -3.87 -37.64 3.55
CA PHE A 396 -4.34 -36.37 3.00
C PHE A 396 -4.58 -36.44 1.48
N GLU A 397 -3.66 -37.09 0.76
CA GLU A 397 -3.77 -37.28 -0.68
C GLU A 397 -5.02 -38.08 -1.07
N ALA A 398 -5.30 -39.16 -0.35
CA ALA A 398 -6.47 -40.00 -0.58
C ALA A 398 -7.78 -39.29 -0.22
N GLU A 399 -7.83 -38.59 0.92
CA GLU A 399 -9.08 -38.05 1.47
C GLU A 399 -9.45 -36.66 0.93
N ARG A 400 -8.46 -35.80 0.65
CA ARG A 400 -8.70 -34.36 0.43
C ARG A 400 -8.19 -33.81 -0.88
N LEU A 401 -7.16 -34.39 -1.49
CA LEU A 401 -6.53 -33.78 -2.68
C LEU A 401 -7.49 -33.61 -3.87
N ALA A 402 -8.45 -34.53 -4.04
CA ALA A 402 -9.46 -34.45 -5.09
C ALA A 402 -10.52 -33.37 -4.87
N GLN A 403 -10.74 -32.94 -3.62
CA GLN A 403 -11.75 -31.94 -3.23
C GLN A 403 -11.17 -30.52 -3.18
N ILE A 404 -9.84 -30.38 -3.32
CA ILE A 404 -9.13 -29.12 -3.22
C ILE A 404 -8.96 -28.50 -4.61
N ALA A 405 -9.01 -27.17 -4.68
CA ALA A 405 -8.84 -26.42 -5.93
C ALA A 405 -7.55 -26.81 -6.68
N ALA A 406 -7.64 -26.95 -8.00
CA ALA A 406 -6.56 -27.44 -8.86
C ALA A 406 -5.18 -26.78 -8.65
N PRO A 407 -5.07 -25.45 -8.40
CA PRO A 407 -3.77 -24.82 -8.11
C PRO A 407 -3.12 -25.32 -6.82
N ILE A 408 -3.90 -25.54 -5.77
CA ILE A 408 -3.42 -26.02 -4.46
C ILE A 408 -3.06 -27.51 -4.57
N ALA A 409 -3.85 -28.31 -5.29
CA ALA A 409 -3.53 -29.71 -5.55
C ALA A 409 -2.24 -29.87 -6.37
N ARG A 410 -1.98 -28.99 -7.36
CA ARG A 410 -0.70 -28.98 -8.09
C ARG A 410 0.48 -28.62 -7.18
N ALA A 411 0.32 -27.63 -6.30
CA ALA A 411 1.36 -27.21 -5.38
C ALA A 411 1.65 -28.26 -4.29
N TRP A 412 0.63 -28.99 -3.86
CA TRP A 412 0.79 -30.16 -2.99
C TRP A 412 1.60 -31.26 -3.66
N ARG A 413 1.30 -31.62 -4.92
CA ARG A 413 2.07 -32.65 -5.64
C ARG A 413 3.55 -32.28 -5.83
N ARG A 414 3.88 -30.98 -5.88
CA ARG A 414 5.24 -30.49 -6.06
C ARG A 414 6.02 -30.43 -4.74
N ASP A 415 5.44 -29.77 -3.72
CA ASP A 415 6.18 -29.41 -2.49
C ASP A 415 5.55 -30.00 -1.21
N GLY A 416 4.41 -30.68 -1.31
CA GLY A 416 3.71 -31.31 -0.18
C GLY A 416 3.44 -30.33 0.98
N PRO A 417 3.68 -30.74 2.24
CA PRO A 417 3.53 -29.89 3.42
C PRO A 417 4.46 -28.67 3.46
N ALA A 418 5.53 -28.62 2.65
CA ALA A 418 6.43 -27.47 2.55
C ALA A 418 5.90 -26.40 1.59
N SER A 419 4.83 -26.68 0.83
CA SER A 419 4.20 -25.75 -0.09
C SER A 419 3.64 -24.53 0.64
N ARG A 420 4.03 -23.32 0.23
CA ARG A 420 3.48 -22.07 0.80
C ARG A 420 1.96 -21.95 0.69
N ILE A 421 1.34 -22.60 -0.29
CA ILE A 421 -0.10 -22.50 -0.54
C ILE A 421 -0.87 -23.77 -0.15
N ALA A 422 -0.25 -24.96 -0.16
CA ALA A 422 -0.92 -26.19 0.23
C ALA A 422 -0.72 -26.55 1.72
N ALA A 423 0.32 -26.02 2.38
CA ALA A 423 0.61 -26.29 3.78
C ALA A 423 -0.58 -25.95 4.70
N THR A 424 -1.20 -24.78 4.52
CA THR A 424 -2.33 -24.36 5.37
C THR A 424 -3.50 -25.33 5.29
N THR A 425 -3.83 -25.80 4.09
CA THR A 425 -4.91 -26.77 3.87
C THR A 425 -4.58 -28.12 4.51
N PHE A 426 -3.34 -28.57 4.39
CA PHE A 426 -2.87 -29.80 5.04
C PHE A 426 -2.90 -29.72 6.56
N HIS A 427 -2.32 -28.67 7.16
CA HIS A 427 -2.26 -28.55 8.62
C HIS A 427 -3.65 -28.31 9.24
N ARG A 428 -4.59 -27.69 8.51
CA ARG A 428 -5.99 -27.58 8.95
C ARG A 428 -6.69 -28.94 8.94
N TRP A 429 -6.51 -29.73 7.88
CA TRP A 429 -7.02 -31.11 7.84
C TRP A 429 -6.37 -31.97 8.94
N LEU A 430 -5.06 -31.84 9.14
CA LEU A 430 -4.33 -32.58 10.16
C LEU A 430 -4.84 -32.23 11.56
N ALA A 431 -5.13 -30.96 11.83
CA ALA A 431 -5.77 -30.54 13.09
C ALA A 431 -7.12 -31.22 13.28
N GLN A 432 -7.94 -31.35 12.23
CA GLN A 432 -9.25 -32.02 12.31
C GLN A 432 -9.12 -33.53 12.56
N VAL A 433 -8.16 -34.20 11.92
CA VAL A 433 -7.93 -35.64 12.14
C VAL A 433 -7.32 -35.91 13.51
N THR A 434 -6.42 -35.03 13.98
CA THR A 434 -5.73 -35.19 15.26
C THR A 434 -6.66 -34.95 16.45
N TRP A 435 -7.57 -33.97 16.35
CA TRP A 435 -8.65 -33.86 17.33
C TRP A 435 -10.01 -33.62 16.64
N PRO A 436 -10.80 -34.69 16.41
CA PRO A 436 -12.03 -34.63 15.61
C PRO A 436 -13.20 -33.95 16.33
N GLU A 437 -13.10 -33.77 17.65
CA GLU A 437 -14.13 -33.13 18.45
C GLU A 437 -14.23 -31.63 18.15
N ALA A 438 -15.46 -31.18 17.87
CA ALA A 438 -15.78 -29.76 17.74
C ALA A 438 -15.64 -29.07 19.11
N PRO A 439 -15.15 -27.83 19.16
CA PRO A 439 -14.99 -27.14 20.43
C PRO A 439 -16.36 -26.83 21.04
N SER A 440 -16.52 -27.16 22.32
CA SER A 440 -17.65 -26.66 23.10
C SER A 440 -17.49 -25.18 23.41
N ASP A 441 -18.59 -24.47 23.67
CA ASP A 441 -18.55 -23.05 24.02
C ASP A 441 -17.67 -22.78 25.25
N ARG A 442 -17.62 -23.73 26.20
CA ARG A 442 -16.73 -23.67 27.36
C ARG A 442 -15.26 -23.68 26.95
N VAL A 443 -14.86 -24.56 26.02
CA VAL A 443 -13.47 -24.64 25.53
C VAL A 443 -13.08 -23.38 24.77
N LEU A 444 -13.99 -22.82 23.97
CA LEU A 444 -13.77 -21.55 23.26
C LEU A 444 -13.62 -20.37 24.23
N LEU A 445 -14.42 -20.33 25.29
CA LEU A 445 -14.35 -19.31 26.33
C LEU A 445 -13.06 -19.45 27.16
N ASP A 446 -12.70 -20.66 27.60
CA ASP A 446 -11.46 -20.91 28.34
C ASP A 446 -10.23 -20.56 27.49
N PHE A 447 -10.25 -20.85 26.19
CA PHE A 447 -9.23 -20.42 25.24
C PHE A 447 -9.17 -18.88 25.13
N ALA A 448 -10.32 -18.22 25.01
CA ALA A 448 -10.39 -16.76 24.97
C ALA A 448 -9.86 -16.12 26.26
N LEU A 449 -10.16 -16.68 27.43
CA LEU A 449 -9.63 -16.24 28.73
C LEU A 449 -8.10 -16.41 28.78
N ALA A 450 -7.57 -17.57 28.38
CA ALA A 450 -6.13 -17.86 28.39
C ALA A 450 -5.32 -16.97 27.43
N GLN A 451 -5.93 -16.54 26.31
CA GLN A 451 -5.31 -15.66 25.32
C GLN A 451 -5.56 -14.16 25.60
N GLY A 452 -6.21 -13.81 26.72
CA GLY A 452 -6.52 -12.41 27.07
C GLY A 452 -7.59 -11.76 26.19
N VAL A 453 -8.42 -12.55 25.50
CA VAL A 453 -9.51 -12.13 24.60
C VAL A 453 -10.82 -11.86 25.38
N ALA A 454 -10.80 -12.03 26.70
CA ALA A 454 -11.92 -11.82 27.62
C ALA A 454 -12.28 -10.34 27.81
N GLY A 455 -12.75 -9.69 26.74
CA GLY A 455 -13.14 -8.28 26.79
C GLY A 455 -13.50 -7.63 25.45
N MET A 456 -13.40 -8.35 24.33
CA MET A 456 -13.80 -7.84 23.01
C MET A 456 -15.26 -8.11 22.69
#